data_AF-A0A7S3H0Y3-F1
#
_entry.id   AF-A0A7S3H0Y3-F1
#
_cell.length_a   1.000
_cell.length_b   1.000
_cell.length_c   1.000
_cell.angle_alpha   90.00
_cell.angle_beta   90.00
_cell.angle_gamma   90.00
#
_symmetry.space_group_name_H-M   'P 1'
#
loop_
_entity.id
_entity.type
_entity.pdbx_description
1 polymer ?
#
loop_
_entity_poly.entity_id
_entity_poly.type
_entity_poly.pdbx_seq_one_letter_code
_entity_poly.pdbx_strand_id
1 'polypeptide(L)'
;RNACKEIYGYTFQFALDQGQRCLPVEMCLEFWKLLLRNHFALLDQWLAFVEQRCKNAISKDTWLMLYDLATQVKPDLSDYDLNGAWPVLIDEFVESVKTSAAGSAA
;
A
#
# COMPACT_ATOMS: atom_id res chain seq x y z
N ARG A 1 -12.09 -8.40 14.64
CA ARG A 1 -11.39 -8.54 13.34
C ARG A 1 -11.66 -7.37 12.39
N ASN A 2 -12.82 -6.69 12.47
CA ASN A 2 -13.14 -5.50 11.64
C ASN A 2 -12.54 -4.18 12.13
N ALA A 3 -12.27 -4.06 13.45
CA ALA A 3 -11.77 -2.81 14.04
C ALA A 3 -10.46 -2.29 13.42
N CYS A 4 -9.52 -3.16 13.03
CA CYS A 4 -8.27 -2.72 12.39
C CYS A 4 -8.51 -2.09 11.02
N LYS A 5 -9.39 -2.67 10.20
CA LYS A 5 -9.76 -2.13 8.88
C LYS A 5 -10.53 -0.81 9.02
N GLU A 6 -11.40 -0.71 10.02
CA GLU A 6 -12.14 0.52 10.34
C GLU A 6 -11.21 1.64 10.79
N ILE A 7 -10.30 1.37 11.72
CA ILE A 7 -9.28 2.33 12.19
C ILE A 7 -8.43 2.78 11.01
N TYR A 8 -7.92 1.84 10.20
CA TYR A 8 -7.11 2.14 9.03
C TYR A 8 -7.83 3.04 8.02
N GLY A 9 -9.08 2.73 7.69
CA GLY A 9 -9.90 3.54 6.79
C GLY A 9 -10.25 4.91 7.38
N TYR A 10 -10.50 4.98 8.69
CA TYR A 10 -10.76 6.23 9.40
C TYR A 10 -9.53 7.14 9.42
N THR A 11 -8.32 6.60 9.61
CA THR A 11 -7.08 7.39 9.63
C THR A 11 -6.91 8.22 8.38
N PHE A 12 -7.28 7.69 7.19
CA PHE A 12 -7.24 8.47 5.96
C PHE A 12 -8.12 9.72 6.05
N GLN A 13 -9.36 9.54 6.51
CA GLN A 13 -10.33 10.63 6.61
C GLN A 13 -9.96 11.64 7.70
N PHE A 14 -9.39 11.16 8.81
CA PHE A 14 -8.91 11.98 9.91
C PHE A 14 -7.75 12.89 9.48
N ALA A 15 -6.83 12.35 8.69
CA ALA A 15 -5.65 13.07 8.21
C ALA A 15 -5.93 14.00 7.02
N LEU A 16 -7.11 13.90 6.39
CA LEU A 16 -7.43 14.62 5.16
C LEU A 16 -7.88 16.05 5.45
N ASP A 17 -7.16 17.02 4.89
CA ASP A 17 -7.55 18.42 4.98
C ASP A 17 -8.90 18.69 4.28
N GLN A 18 -9.64 19.68 4.81
CA GLN A 18 -10.94 20.05 4.26
C GLN A 18 -10.84 20.43 2.78
N GLY A 19 -11.70 19.83 1.95
CA GLY A 19 -11.75 20.07 0.51
C GLY A 19 -10.75 19.24 -0.31
N GLN A 20 -9.83 18.50 0.33
CA GLN A 20 -8.92 17.60 -0.36
C GLN A 20 -9.55 16.23 -0.61
N ARG A 21 -9.00 15.48 -1.57
CA ARG A 21 -9.42 14.10 -1.91
C ARG A 21 -8.31 13.07 -1.75
N CYS A 22 -7.08 13.52 -1.61
CA CYS A 22 -5.88 12.68 -1.53
C CYS A 22 -5.02 13.15 -0.36
N LEU A 23 -4.26 12.22 0.24
CA LEU A 23 -3.31 12.53 1.29
C LEU A 23 -1.90 12.72 0.72
N PRO A 24 -1.11 13.70 1.20
CA PRO A 24 0.30 13.83 0.84
C PRO A 24 1.08 12.54 1.12
N VAL A 25 1.97 12.17 0.21
CA VAL A 25 2.74 10.91 0.30
C VAL A 25 3.51 10.81 1.62
N GLU A 26 4.19 11.88 2.03
CA GLU A 26 4.96 11.91 3.29
C GLU A 26 4.12 11.50 4.50
N MET A 27 2.87 11.95 4.56
CA MET A 27 1.94 11.62 5.63
C MET A 27 1.49 10.15 5.55
N CYS A 28 1.25 9.65 4.33
CA CYS A 28 0.91 8.26 4.11
C CYS A 28 2.03 7.31 4.57
N LEU A 29 3.28 7.65 4.29
CA LEU A 29 4.44 6.85 4.70
C LEU A 29 4.51 6.67 6.22
N GLU A 30 4.33 7.76 6.98
CA GLU A 30 4.35 7.70 8.44
C GLU A 30 3.18 6.92 9.03
N PHE A 31 1.97 7.10 8.49
CA PHE A 31 0.82 6.32 8.95
C PHE A 31 0.94 4.83 8.59
N TRP A 32 1.48 4.48 7.43
CA TRP A 32 1.73 3.08 7.08
C TRP A 32 2.77 2.43 7.98
N LYS A 33 3.86 3.14 8.32
CA LYS A 33 4.85 2.69 9.32
C LYS A 33 4.19 2.37 10.67
N LEU A 34 3.21 3.16 11.08
CA LEU A 34 2.50 2.96 12.35
C LEU A 34 1.47 1.84 12.28
N LEU A 35 0.63 1.83 11.23
CA LEU A 35 -0.57 1.01 11.17
C LEU A 35 -0.34 -0.38 10.57
N LEU A 36 0.65 -0.54 9.70
CA LEU A 36 0.84 -1.78 8.92
C LEU A 36 2.06 -2.60 9.35
N ARG A 37 2.85 -2.15 10.33
CA ARG A 37 4.13 -2.79 10.71
C ARG A 37 4.05 -4.28 11.03
N ASN A 38 2.96 -4.70 11.67
CA ASN A 38 2.74 -6.11 12.02
C ASN A 38 1.73 -6.82 11.11
N HIS A 39 1.29 -6.13 10.05
CA HIS A 39 0.23 -6.60 9.15
C HIS A 39 0.68 -6.77 7.71
N PHE A 40 1.77 -6.12 7.30
CA PHE A 40 2.24 -6.17 5.93
C PHE A 40 3.70 -6.60 5.85
N ALA A 41 3.93 -7.84 5.42
CA ALA A 41 5.28 -8.41 5.32
C ALA A 41 6.20 -7.66 4.35
N LEU A 42 5.63 -6.98 3.36
CA LEU A 42 6.36 -6.21 2.35
C LEU A 42 6.38 -4.70 2.64
N LEU A 43 6.08 -4.29 3.88
CA LEU A 43 5.94 -2.87 4.23
C LEU A 43 7.19 -2.05 3.85
N ASP A 44 8.38 -2.49 4.23
CA ASP A 44 9.60 -1.72 3.95
C ASP A 44 9.85 -1.56 2.44
N GLN A 45 9.53 -2.60 1.65
CA GLN A 45 9.63 -2.54 0.18
C GLN A 45 8.58 -1.58 -0.40
N TRP A 46 7.36 -1.60 0.13
CA TRP A 46 6.29 -0.68 -0.27
C TRP A 46 6.66 0.78 0.04
N LEU A 47 7.14 1.07 1.24
CA LEU A 47 7.55 2.42 1.65
C LEU A 47 8.65 2.95 0.72
N ALA A 48 9.69 2.16 0.49
CA ALA A 48 10.78 2.53 -0.41
C ALA A 48 10.29 2.72 -1.87
N PHE A 49 9.38 1.86 -2.34
CA PHE A 49 8.79 1.97 -3.67
C PHE A 49 7.99 3.27 -3.83
N VAL A 50 7.11 3.59 -2.87
CA VAL A 50 6.29 4.79 -2.91
C VAL A 50 7.15 6.05 -2.84
N GLU A 51 8.16 6.10 -1.96
CA GLU A 51 9.10 7.23 -1.86
C GLU A 51 9.80 7.54 -3.20
N GLN A 52 10.09 6.50 -3.99
CA GLN A 52 10.75 6.65 -5.28
C GLN A 52 9.78 6.98 -6.43
N ARG A 53 8.59 6.40 -6.42
CA ARG A 53 7.67 6.39 -7.57
C ARG A 53 6.50 7.36 -7.46
N CYS A 54 6.02 7.66 -6.26
CA CYS A 54 4.86 8.53 -6.05
C CYS A 54 5.28 9.81 -5.32
N LYS A 55 5.14 10.97 -5.98
CA LYS A 55 5.62 12.25 -5.43
C LYS A 55 4.55 13.18 -4.90
N ASN A 56 3.27 12.91 -5.21
CA ASN A 56 2.22 13.90 -5.00
C ASN A 56 1.30 13.50 -3.85
N ALA A 57 0.38 12.58 -4.09
CA ALA A 57 -0.63 12.22 -3.12
C ALA A 57 -1.21 10.83 -3.39
N ILE A 58 -1.71 10.20 -2.33
CA ILE A 58 -2.36 8.89 -2.35
C ILE A 58 -3.87 9.09 -2.28
N SER A 59 -4.59 8.43 -3.19
CA SER A 59 -6.05 8.42 -3.20
C SER A 59 -6.60 7.53 -2.08
N LYS A 60 -7.85 7.78 -1.66
CA LYS A 60 -8.54 6.94 -0.68
C LYS A 60 -8.64 5.48 -1.14
N ASP A 61 -8.85 5.27 -2.44
CA ASP A 61 -8.97 3.95 -3.04
C ASP A 61 -7.65 3.17 -2.90
N THR A 62 -6.54 3.76 -3.34
CA THR A 62 -5.19 3.18 -3.17
C THR A 62 -4.86 2.89 -1.72
N TRP A 63 -5.19 3.82 -0.82
CA TRP A 63 -5.03 3.63 0.62
C TRP A 63 -5.75 2.38 1.10
N LEU A 64 -7.06 2.27 0.84
CA LEU A 64 -7.88 1.15 1.31
C LEU A 64 -7.46 -0.18 0.69
N MET A 65 -7.17 -0.20 -0.61
CA MET A 65 -6.76 -1.42 -1.30
C MET A 65 -5.39 -1.92 -0.85
N LEU A 66 -4.47 -1.04 -0.42
CA LEU A 66 -3.21 -1.49 0.19
C LEU A 66 -3.42 -2.35 1.45
N TYR A 67 -4.43 -2.05 2.26
CA TYR A 67 -4.74 -2.90 3.43
C TYR A 67 -5.21 -4.29 3.00
N ASP A 68 -5.97 -4.36 1.89
CA ASP A 68 -6.41 -5.64 1.35
C ASP A 68 -5.24 -6.43 0.76
N LEU A 69 -4.30 -5.77 0.07
CA LEU A 69 -3.02 -6.40 -0.32
C LEU A 69 -2.28 -6.93 0.91
N ALA A 70 -2.14 -6.13 1.97
CA ALA A 70 -1.39 -6.48 3.16
C ALA A 70 -1.98 -7.68 3.93
N THR A 71 -3.30 -7.81 3.94
CA THR A 71 -4.01 -8.75 4.85
C THR A 71 -4.70 -9.91 4.16
N GLN A 72 -4.93 -9.83 2.84
CA GLN A 72 -5.67 -10.85 2.09
C GLN A 72 -4.81 -11.54 1.02
N VAL A 73 -3.75 -10.91 0.54
CA VAL A 73 -2.81 -11.51 -0.43
C VAL A 73 -1.64 -12.14 0.34
N LYS A 74 -1.13 -13.28 -0.14
CA LYS A 74 0.00 -13.93 0.49
C LYS A 74 1.27 -13.06 0.42
N PRO A 75 2.16 -13.16 1.43
CA PRO A 75 3.42 -12.42 1.44
C PRO A 75 4.32 -12.66 0.23
N ASP A 76 4.20 -13.82 -0.43
CA ASP A 76 4.96 -14.17 -1.64
C ASP A 76 4.30 -13.67 -2.94
N LEU A 77 3.14 -12.99 -2.84
CA LEU A 77 2.36 -12.46 -3.97
C LEU A 77 1.95 -13.52 -5.00
N SER A 78 1.93 -14.81 -4.61
CA SER A 78 1.61 -15.94 -5.49
C SER A 78 0.14 -15.98 -5.89
N ASP A 79 -0.75 -15.44 -5.05
CA ASP A 79 -2.20 -15.35 -5.29
C ASP A 79 -2.68 -13.94 -5.65
N TYR A 80 -1.76 -13.04 -6.01
CA TYR A 80 -2.11 -11.73 -6.55
C TYR A 80 -2.68 -11.86 -7.98
N ASP A 81 -3.93 -11.42 -8.18
CA ASP A 81 -4.58 -11.41 -9.50
C ASP A 81 -4.29 -10.11 -10.25
N LEU A 82 -3.50 -10.22 -11.33
CA LEU A 82 -3.14 -9.11 -12.23
C LEU A 82 -4.31 -8.58 -13.06
N ASN A 83 -5.41 -9.35 -13.17
CA ASN A 83 -6.64 -8.89 -13.84
C ASN A 83 -7.64 -8.31 -12.83
N GLY A 84 -7.27 -8.24 -11.55
CA GLY A 84 -8.06 -7.61 -10.51
C GLY A 84 -8.18 -6.10 -10.74
N ALA A 85 -9.19 -5.48 -10.13
CA ALA A 85 -9.40 -4.03 -10.19
C ALA A 85 -8.47 -3.27 -9.22
N TRP A 86 -7.18 -3.60 -9.21
CA TRP A 86 -6.20 -2.95 -8.33
C TRP A 86 -5.81 -1.56 -8.86
N PRO A 87 -5.43 -0.63 -7.97
CA PRO A 87 -4.80 0.62 -8.38
C PRO A 87 -3.49 0.33 -9.10
N VAL A 88 -3.22 1.05 -10.18
CA VAL A 88 -1.99 0.90 -10.99
C VAL A 88 -0.72 0.94 -10.13
N LEU A 89 -0.66 1.79 -9.11
CA LEU A 89 0.48 1.88 -8.19
C LEU A 89 0.76 0.55 -7.45
N ILE A 90 -0.29 -0.21 -7.13
CA ILE A 90 -0.17 -1.53 -6.49
C ILE A 90 0.30 -2.57 -7.50
N ASP A 91 -0.24 -2.55 -8.73
CA ASP A 91 0.22 -3.45 -9.80
C ASP A 91 1.71 -3.24 -10.10
N GLU A 92 2.14 -1.99 -10.27
CA GLU A 92 3.54 -1.63 -10.49
C GLU A 92 4.44 -2.06 -9.33
N PHE A 93 3.96 -1.94 -8.08
CA PHE A 93 4.68 -2.43 -6.92
C PHE A 93 4.88 -3.94 -6.97
N VAL A 94 3.82 -4.70 -7.21
CA VAL A 94 3.88 -6.18 -7.30
C VAL A 94 4.83 -6.62 -8.41
N GLU A 95 4.78 -5.97 -9.57
CA GLU A 95 5.71 -6.22 -10.68
C GLU A 95 7.17 -5.94 -10.28
N SER A 96 7.42 -4.84 -9.56
CA SER A 96 8.77 -4.47 -9.11
C SER A 96 9.37 -5.50 -8.13
N VAL A 97 8.55 -6.04 -7.23
CA VAL A 97 8.96 -7.06 -6.25
C VAL A 97 9.27 -8.38 -6.96
N LYS A 98 8.40 -8.81 -7.90
CA LYS A 98 8.60 -10.04 -8.68
C LYS A 98 9.85 -9.96 -9.57
N THR A 99 10.12 -8.81 -10.16
CA THR A 99 11.32 -8.58 -10.98
C THR A 99 12.60 -8.59 -10.14
N SER A 100 12.56 -7.97 -8.96
CA SER A 100 13.71 -7.94 -8.03
C SER A 100 14.05 -9.33 -7.49
N ALA A 101 13.03 -10.16 -7.23
CA ALA A 101 13.23 -11.55 -6.82
C ALA A 101 13.85 -12.41 -7.95
N ALA A 102 13.47 -12.18 -9.21
CA ALA A 102 14.03 -12.89 -10.36
C ALA A 102 15.52 -12.54 -10.60
N GLY A 103 15.93 -11.29 -10.34
CA GLY A 103 17.32 -10.86 -10.45
C GLY A 103 18.24 -11.37 -9.33
N SER A 104 17.69 -11.81 -8.20
CA SER A 104 18.44 -12.41 -7.08
C SER A 104 18.69 -13.92 -7.24
N ALA A 105 18.02 -14.58 -8.20
CA ALA A 105 18.08 -16.02 -8.41
C ALA A 105 18.96 -16.44 -9.61
N ALA A 106 19.71 -15.49 -10.19
CA ALA A 106 20.68 -15.69 -11.27
C ALA A 106 22.10 -15.37 -10.79
#